data_AF-F2QT43-F1
#
_entry.id   AF-F2QT43-F1
#
_cell.length_a   1.000
_cell.length_b   1.000
_cell.length_c   1.000
_cell.angle_alpha   90.00
_cell.angle_beta   90.00
_cell.angle_gamma   90.00
#
_symmetry.space_group_name_H-M   'P 1'
#
loop_
_entity.id
_entity.type
_entity.pdbx_description
1 polymer ?
#
loop_
_entity_poly.entity_id
_entity_poly.type
_entity_poly.pdbx_seq_one_letter_code
_entity_poly.pdbx_strand_id
1 'polypeptide(L)'
;MESGLNVWPADSPPCFILPRLSRDQVHTPFKKKNPVSSFCSSQTLPKMPINQPMSQIKLTNVSLVRMRKNKKRFEIACYQNKIQDWRSGAEKDIDEVLQIPQVFVNVSKGQVAPHDDLKKCFGTTDTDTIIKEILNKGEIQLSEKERQANSSKYTAEVLQLVSAKCINPKTMKRYPTTMIHKALNELKFNLTSTKPAKSHALDAIRLLVSKQLIPIARAKMKVKIVMNSKDAKASKDKLHSLITEIESENWSSEWEAFAYIDPSNYRELFNMAKVELLEMAAINESSGTL
;
A
#
# COMPACT_ATOMS: atom_id res chain seq x y z
N MET A 1 11.54 -41.80 -33.65
CA MET A 1 12.12 -40.61 -34.30
C MET A 1 11.47 -39.41 -33.61
N GLU A 2 12.10 -38.61 -32.76
CA GLU A 2 13.47 -38.48 -32.26
C GLU A 2 13.38 -38.16 -30.76
N SER A 3 14.21 -38.83 -29.98
CA SER A 3 14.46 -38.58 -28.56
C SER A 3 15.91 -38.12 -28.45
N GLY A 4 16.14 -36.84 -28.13
CA GLY A 4 17.47 -36.25 -27.99
C GLY A 4 17.76 -35.87 -26.55
N LEU A 5 18.75 -36.56 -25.97
CA LEU A 5 19.34 -36.37 -24.65
C LEU A 5 19.99 -34.97 -24.48
N ASN A 6 20.17 -34.54 -23.23
CA ASN A 6 21.50 -34.21 -22.73
C ASN A 6 21.57 -34.25 -21.19
N VAL A 7 22.32 -35.23 -20.71
CA VAL A 7 22.70 -35.47 -19.31
C VAL A 7 24.15 -35.02 -19.16
N TRP A 8 24.45 -34.25 -18.11
CA TRP A 8 25.80 -33.83 -17.74
C TRP A 8 26.37 -34.79 -16.67
N PRO A 9 27.59 -35.33 -16.81
CA PRO A 9 28.28 -36.01 -15.72
C PRO A 9 29.21 -35.06 -14.96
N ALA A 10 29.20 -35.16 -13.63
CA ALA A 10 30.09 -34.46 -12.72
C ALA A 10 31.23 -35.40 -12.29
N ASP A 11 32.44 -35.13 -12.79
CA ASP A 11 33.66 -35.81 -12.36
C ASP A 11 34.40 -34.98 -11.29
N SER A 12 34.76 -35.67 -10.20
CA SER A 12 35.51 -35.15 -9.05
C SER A 12 36.98 -35.56 -9.18
N PRO A 13 37.97 -34.70 -8.91
CA PRO A 13 39.36 -35.14 -8.81
C PRO A 13 39.77 -35.50 -7.36
N PRO A 14 40.66 -36.51 -7.17
CA PRO A 14 41.08 -36.99 -5.84
C PRO A 14 42.32 -36.23 -5.30
N CYS A 15 42.36 -35.99 -3.99
CA CYS A 15 43.56 -35.54 -3.26
C CYS A 15 44.50 -36.72 -2.98
N PHE A 16 45.70 -36.67 -3.56
CA PHE A 16 46.81 -37.58 -3.28
C PHE A 16 47.50 -37.26 -1.94
N ILE A 17 47.92 -38.33 -1.27
CA ILE A 17 48.62 -38.37 0.02
C ILE A 17 50.13 -38.59 -0.22
N LEU A 18 50.95 -38.09 0.74
CA LEU A 18 52.27 -38.59 1.23
C LEU A 18 53.50 -37.70 0.94
N PRO A 19 54.62 -37.78 1.70
CA PRO A 19 54.79 -38.22 3.10
C PRO A 19 55.71 -37.32 3.97
N ARG A 20 55.68 -37.67 5.25
CA ARG A 20 56.54 -37.31 6.39
C ARG A 20 58.04 -37.58 6.12
N LEU A 21 58.91 -36.63 6.49
CA LEU A 21 60.36 -36.84 6.67
C LEU A 21 60.82 -36.24 8.00
N SER A 22 61.39 -37.12 8.82
CA SER A 22 62.03 -36.91 10.11
C SER A 22 63.43 -36.30 9.96
N ARG A 23 63.86 -35.48 10.93
CA ARG A 23 65.26 -35.55 11.42
C ARG A 23 65.43 -34.88 12.80
N ASP A 24 65.62 -35.77 13.77
CA ASP A 24 66.57 -35.77 14.88
C ASP A 24 67.16 -34.49 15.46
N GLN A 25 67.06 -34.48 16.79
CA GLN A 25 67.81 -33.72 17.79
C GLN A 25 69.32 -33.88 17.68
N VAL A 26 70.08 -32.81 18.00
CA VAL A 26 71.28 -32.89 18.85
C VAL A 26 71.36 -31.65 19.75
N HIS A 27 71.79 -31.91 20.98
CA HIS A 27 71.73 -31.08 22.19
C HIS A 27 73.00 -30.24 22.42
N THR A 28 72.81 -29.00 22.92
CA THR A 28 73.58 -28.29 23.99
C THR A 28 75.00 -27.76 23.72
N PRO A 29 75.58 -26.95 24.65
CA PRO A 29 75.07 -25.75 25.35
C PRO A 29 76.12 -24.59 25.32
N PHE A 30 75.77 -23.34 25.67
CA PHE A 30 76.56 -22.48 26.61
C PHE A 30 76.15 -20.99 26.65
N LYS A 31 76.15 -20.50 27.89
CA LYS A 31 76.41 -19.12 28.38
C LYS A 31 75.43 -18.00 28.06
N LYS A 32 74.62 -17.71 29.10
CA LYS A 32 74.13 -16.38 29.46
C LYS A 32 75.28 -15.35 29.42
N LYS A 33 75.13 -14.33 28.59
CA LYS A 33 75.73 -13.02 28.78
C LYS A 33 74.61 -11.99 28.63
N ASN A 34 74.41 -11.20 29.69
CA ASN A 34 73.51 -10.06 29.69
C ASN A 34 73.96 -9.07 28.60
N PRO A 35 73.10 -8.65 27.66
CA PRO A 35 73.39 -7.47 26.87
C PRO A 35 72.99 -6.24 27.69
N VAL A 36 73.97 -5.35 27.79
CA VAL A 36 73.86 -3.98 28.28
C VAL A 36 72.68 -3.31 27.57
N SER A 37 71.89 -2.56 28.35
CA SER A 37 70.79 -1.73 27.87
C SER A 37 71.26 -0.81 26.73
N SER A 38 70.95 -1.19 25.50
CA SER A 38 70.90 -0.28 24.37
C SER A 38 69.44 0.08 24.15
N PHE A 39 69.17 1.37 24.27
CA PHE A 39 67.89 1.99 24.00
C PHE A 39 67.61 1.84 22.49
N CYS A 40 67.07 0.70 22.08
CA CYS A 40 66.56 0.52 20.72
C CYS A 40 65.11 0.96 20.72
N SER A 41 64.91 2.26 20.46
CA SER A 41 63.60 2.80 20.10
C SER A 41 63.09 2.03 18.88
N SER A 42 62.12 1.14 19.12
CA SER A 42 61.37 0.46 18.07
C SER A 42 60.65 1.53 17.24
N GLN A 43 61.28 1.93 16.13
CA GLN A 43 60.62 2.75 15.13
C GLN A 43 59.45 1.94 14.58
N THR A 44 58.24 2.28 15.02
CA THR A 44 57.02 1.86 14.35
C THR A 44 57.07 2.46 12.95
N LEU A 45 57.18 1.61 11.92
CA LEU A 45 57.06 2.07 10.54
C LEU A 45 55.76 2.86 10.39
N PRO A 46 55.80 4.10 9.87
CA PRO A 46 54.58 4.87 9.67
C PRO A 46 53.71 4.12 8.67
N LYS A 47 52.53 3.67 9.13
CA LYS A 47 51.48 3.17 8.24
C LYS A 47 51.18 4.28 7.24
N MET A 48 51.64 4.11 5.99
CA MET A 48 51.23 4.99 4.90
C MET A 48 49.69 4.97 4.84
N PRO A 49 49.03 6.13 4.70
CA PRO A 49 47.58 6.18 4.54
C PRO A 49 47.23 5.39 3.29
N ILE A 50 46.40 4.36 3.46
CA ILE A 50 45.89 3.53 2.38
C ILE A 50 45.08 4.45 1.46
N ASN A 51 45.66 4.82 0.31
CA ASN A 51 45.03 5.65 -0.72
C ASN A 51 44.04 4.84 -1.56
N GLN A 52 43.22 4.02 -0.91
CA GLN A 52 42.07 3.39 -1.55
C GLN A 52 40.92 4.39 -1.44
N PRO A 53 40.17 4.63 -2.54
CA PRO A 53 38.94 5.42 -2.43
C PRO A 53 38.05 4.74 -1.38
N MET A 54 37.67 5.50 -0.35
CA MET A 54 36.86 5.02 0.76
C MET A 54 35.60 4.35 0.19
N SER A 55 35.41 3.06 0.46
CA SER A 55 34.31 2.26 -0.09
C SER A 55 32.98 2.67 0.56
N GLN A 56 32.41 3.78 0.10
CA GLN A 56 31.08 4.20 0.54
C GLN A 56 30.01 3.38 -0.18
N ILE A 57 29.48 2.36 0.49
CA ILE A 57 28.36 1.56 0.00
C ILE A 57 27.08 2.40 0.16
N LYS A 58 26.57 2.90 -0.96
CA LYS A 58 25.25 3.56 -1.00
C LYS A 58 24.19 2.52 -1.27
N LEU A 59 23.20 2.41 -0.39
CA LEU A 59 22.04 1.57 -0.62
C LEU A 59 21.18 2.20 -1.72
N THR A 60 21.00 1.53 -2.86
CA THR A 60 20.47 2.15 -4.08
C THR A 60 18.94 2.14 -4.20
N ASN A 61 18.20 1.39 -3.38
CA ASN A 61 16.73 1.33 -3.44
C ASN A 61 16.09 1.04 -2.07
N VAL A 62 16.41 1.84 -1.04
CA VAL A 62 15.86 1.64 0.31
C VAL A 62 14.67 2.56 0.54
N SER A 63 13.58 1.98 1.05
CA SER A 63 12.53 2.74 1.73
C SER A 63 12.76 2.69 3.24
N LEU A 64 12.48 3.82 3.89
CA LEU A 64 12.73 4.02 5.31
C LEU A 64 11.40 3.99 6.07
N VAL A 65 11.31 3.07 7.02
CA VAL A 65 10.24 3.09 8.03
C VAL A 65 10.81 3.71 9.29
N ARG A 66 10.21 4.82 9.74
CA ARG A 66 10.69 5.58 10.90
C ARG A 66 9.69 5.44 12.05
N MET A 67 10.18 5.18 13.25
CA MET A 67 9.41 5.25 14.47
C MET A 67 10.12 6.12 15.51
N ARG A 68 9.37 6.95 16.24
CA ARG A 68 9.89 7.73 17.37
C ARG A 68 9.33 7.17 18.67
N LYS A 69 10.20 6.73 19.58
CA LYS A 69 9.83 6.18 20.90
C LYS A 69 10.82 6.69 21.95
N ASN A 70 10.30 7.11 23.11
CA ASN A 70 11.07 7.68 24.22
C ASN A 70 12.11 8.73 23.80
N LYS A 71 11.70 9.69 22.96
CA LYS A 71 12.54 10.76 22.39
C LYS A 71 13.67 10.31 21.45
N LYS A 72 13.86 9.01 21.22
CA LYS A 72 14.80 8.46 20.23
C LYS A 72 14.11 8.12 18.92
N ARG A 73 14.89 8.08 17.83
CA ARG A 73 14.43 7.73 16.49
C ARG A 73 14.98 6.34 16.17
N PHE A 74 14.13 5.50 15.61
CA PHE A 74 14.48 4.19 15.12
C PHE A 74 14.03 4.10 13.67
N GLU A 75 14.88 3.53 12.82
CA GLU A 75 14.69 3.44 11.39
C GLU A 75 15.05 2.03 10.93
N ILE A 76 14.32 1.54 9.93
CA ILE A 76 14.54 0.25 9.30
C ILE A 76 14.67 0.46 7.79
N ALA A 77 15.59 -0.30 7.18
CA ALA A 77 15.81 -0.35 5.75
C ALA A 77 14.98 -1.49 5.14
N CYS A 78 13.95 -1.14 4.38
CA CYS A 78 13.08 -2.10 3.71
C CYS A 78 13.09 -1.90 2.19
N TYR A 79 12.63 -2.91 1.46
CA TYR A 79 12.30 -2.75 0.04
C TYR A 79 11.01 -1.94 -0.14
N GLN A 80 10.98 -1.06 -1.14
CA GLN A 80 9.88 -0.09 -1.36
C GLN A 80 8.50 -0.75 -1.52
N ASN A 81 8.40 -1.78 -2.35
CA ASN A 81 7.11 -2.43 -2.66
C ASN A 81 6.57 -3.25 -1.47
N LYS A 82 7.48 -3.92 -0.76
CA LYS A 82 7.16 -4.92 0.27
C LYS A 82 6.52 -4.33 1.53
N ILE A 83 6.78 -3.06 1.85
CA ILE A 83 6.22 -2.42 3.06
C ILE A 83 4.68 -2.30 2.99
N GLN A 84 4.14 -1.97 1.81
CA GLN A 84 2.69 -1.86 1.65
C GLN A 84 2.02 -3.24 1.68
N ASP A 85 2.68 -4.23 1.08
CA ASP A 85 2.24 -5.63 1.08
C ASP A 85 2.24 -6.23 2.50
N TRP A 86 3.23 -5.86 3.33
CA TRP A 86 3.23 -6.18 4.76
C TRP A 86 2.02 -5.59 5.50
N ARG A 87 1.67 -4.32 5.23
CA ARG A 87 0.51 -3.67 5.87
C ARG A 87 -0.84 -4.21 5.40
N SER A 88 -0.92 -4.64 4.14
CA SER A 88 -2.10 -5.32 3.62
C SER A 88 -2.18 -6.77 4.10
N GLY A 89 -1.09 -7.32 4.64
CA GLY A 89 -0.96 -8.69 5.11
C GLY A 89 -0.74 -9.71 4.00
N ALA A 90 -0.39 -9.26 2.79
CA ALA A 90 -0.07 -10.12 1.65
C ALA A 90 1.23 -10.91 1.88
N GLU A 91 2.19 -10.32 2.57
CA GLU A 91 3.48 -10.93 2.92
C GLU A 91 3.63 -11.07 4.43
N LYS A 92 4.20 -12.19 4.88
CA LYS A 92 4.35 -12.55 6.31
C LYS A 92 5.81 -12.76 6.73
N ASP A 93 6.71 -12.95 5.77
CA ASP A 93 8.12 -13.25 6.04
C ASP A 93 8.92 -11.96 6.17
N ILE A 94 9.63 -11.81 7.30
CA ILE A 94 10.35 -10.58 7.65
C ILE A 94 11.56 -10.38 6.74
N ASP A 95 12.27 -11.47 6.42
CA ASP A 95 13.52 -11.43 5.66
C ASP A 95 13.32 -10.95 4.22
N GLU A 96 12.12 -11.13 3.65
CA GLU A 96 11.80 -10.66 2.30
C GLU A 96 11.48 -9.16 2.26
N VAL A 97 10.91 -8.62 3.35
CA VAL A 97 10.56 -7.20 3.46
C VAL A 97 11.79 -6.34 3.72
N LEU A 98 12.72 -6.85 4.54
CA LEU A 98 13.91 -6.13 4.98
C LEU A 98 15.07 -6.28 4.01
N GLN A 99 15.88 -5.23 3.89
CA GLN A 99 17.19 -5.36 3.24
C GLN A 99 18.27 -5.82 4.20
N ILE A 100 18.20 -5.31 5.44
CA ILE A 100 19.14 -5.63 6.51
C ILE A 100 18.31 -5.91 7.77
N PRO A 101 18.42 -7.09 8.38
CA PRO A 101 17.65 -7.47 9.57
C PRO A 101 18.23 -6.83 10.84
N GLN A 102 18.34 -5.50 10.87
CA GLN A 102 18.80 -4.73 12.03
C GLN A 102 18.04 -3.40 12.14
N VAL A 103 17.97 -2.90 13.38
CA VAL A 103 17.34 -1.62 13.70
C VAL A 103 18.41 -0.54 13.81
N PHE A 104 18.21 0.58 13.10
CA PHE A 104 19.14 1.70 13.06
C PHE A 104 18.58 2.91 13.82
N VAL A 105 19.47 3.76 14.33
CA VAL A 105 19.10 5.14 14.72
C VAL A 105 18.97 6.01 13.47
N ASN A 106 19.85 5.77 12.49
CA ASN A 106 19.85 6.43 11.19
C ASN A 106 20.39 5.49 10.11
N VAL A 107 19.55 5.13 9.14
CA VAL A 107 19.92 4.20 8.07
C VAL A 107 20.92 4.84 7.10
N SER A 108 20.75 6.12 6.74
CA SER A 108 21.64 6.81 5.82
C SER A 108 23.09 6.91 6.33
N LYS A 109 23.27 6.91 7.65
CA LYS A 109 24.58 6.92 8.31
C LYS A 109 25.07 5.53 8.74
N GLY A 110 24.27 4.48 8.56
CA GLY A 110 24.57 3.13 9.04
C GLY A 110 24.72 3.02 10.56
N GLN A 111 24.09 3.90 11.33
CA GLN A 111 24.23 3.92 12.79
C GLN A 111 23.25 2.93 13.42
N VAL A 112 23.74 1.78 13.88
CA VAL A 112 22.95 0.73 14.54
C VAL A 112 22.47 1.20 15.91
N ALA A 113 21.25 0.82 16.30
CA ALA A 113 20.71 1.13 17.62
C ALA A 113 21.37 0.26 18.70
N PRO A 114 21.88 0.87 19.80
CA PRO A 114 22.47 0.08 20.88
C PRO A 114 21.39 -0.70 21.65
N HIS A 115 21.73 -1.89 22.12
CA HIS A 115 20.80 -2.76 22.84
C HIS A 115 20.17 -2.12 24.09
N ASP A 116 20.92 -1.25 24.78
CA ASP A 116 20.40 -0.51 25.94
C ASP A 116 19.21 0.39 25.59
N ASP A 117 19.23 0.98 24.40
CA ASP A 117 18.16 1.85 23.93
C ASP A 117 16.96 1.07 23.43
N LEU A 118 17.21 -0.08 22.80
CA LEU A 118 16.15 -1.01 22.40
C LEU A 118 15.40 -1.50 23.64
N LYS A 119 16.11 -1.93 24.68
CA LYS A 119 15.49 -2.40 25.92
C LYS A 119 14.72 -1.31 26.65
N LYS A 120 15.23 -0.06 26.70
CA LYS A 120 14.55 1.08 27.34
C LYS A 120 13.30 1.54 26.58
N CYS A 121 13.33 1.49 25.24
CA CYS A 121 12.23 1.97 24.42
C CYS A 121 11.16 0.91 24.17
N PHE A 122 11.56 -0.34 23.97
CA PHE A 122 10.68 -1.43 23.55
C PHE A 122 10.39 -2.43 24.67
N GLY A 123 11.19 -2.46 25.74
CA GLY A 123 11.09 -3.45 26.81
C GLY A 123 11.71 -4.80 26.49
N THR A 124 12.12 -5.00 25.24
CA THR A 124 12.66 -6.27 24.70
C THR A 124 14.02 -6.02 24.03
N THR A 125 14.86 -7.05 24.00
CA THR A 125 16.17 -7.04 23.33
C THR A 125 16.16 -7.76 21.98
N ASP A 126 15.08 -8.51 21.70
CA ASP A 126 14.89 -9.27 20.47
C ASP A 126 14.60 -8.32 19.29
N THR A 127 15.36 -8.46 18.21
CA THR A 127 15.29 -7.56 17.06
C THR A 127 14.02 -7.77 16.25
N ASP A 128 13.55 -9.00 16.10
CA ASP A 128 12.47 -9.34 15.19
C ASP A 128 11.13 -8.83 15.70
N THR A 129 10.88 -8.96 17.01
CA THR A 129 9.72 -8.37 17.66
C THR A 129 9.69 -6.85 17.54
N ILE A 130 10.85 -6.20 17.67
CA ILE A 130 11.00 -4.75 17.50
C ILE A 130 10.71 -4.34 16.06
N ILE A 131 11.24 -5.08 15.09
CA ILE A 131 11.02 -4.81 13.66
C ILE A 131 9.54 -4.93 13.32
N LYS A 132 8.85 -5.96 13.79
CA LYS A 132 7.38 -6.10 13.62
C LYS A 132 6.62 -4.90 14.19
N GLU A 133 7.01 -4.42 15.38
CA GLU A 133 6.38 -3.23 15.97
C GLU A 133 6.60 -1.99 15.09
N ILE A 134 7.82 -1.79 14.58
CA ILE A 134 8.17 -0.65 13.72
C ILE A 134 7.49 -0.74 12.35
N LEU A 135 7.38 -1.92 11.72
CA LEU A 135 6.68 -2.07 10.45
C LEU A 135 5.19 -1.74 10.57
N ASN A 136 4.56 -2.15 11.67
CA ASN A 136 3.13 -1.95 11.90
C ASN A 136 2.80 -0.51 12.33
N LYS A 137 3.55 0.06 13.27
CA LYS A 137 3.27 1.38 13.88
C LYS A 137 4.09 2.52 13.28
N GLY A 138 5.22 2.23 12.64
CA GLY A 138 6.14 3.24 12.11
C GLY A 138 5.55 3.98 10.92
N GLU A 139 6.08 5.17 10.65
CA GLU A 139 5.70 6.00 9.51
C GLU A 139 6.56 5.62 8.30
N ILE A 140 5.90 5.35 7.16
CA ILE A 140 6.56 5.06 5.89
C ILE A 140 6.97 6.39 5.26
N GLN A 141 8.26 6.56 4.99
CA GLN A 141 8.72 7.67 4.15
C GLN A 141 8.61 7.26 2.69
N LEU A 142 7.56 7.74 2.03
CA LEU A 142 7.39 7.56 0.59
C LEU A 142 8.29 8.53 -0.17
N SER A 143 8.84 8.06 -1.28
CA SER A 143 9.48 8.94 -2.26
C SER A 143 8.43 9.88 -2.88
N GLU A 144 8.86 11.04 -3.38
CA GLU A 144 7.98 12.01 -4.04
C GLU A 144 7.22 11.39 -5.22
N LYS A 145 7.89 10.55 -6.02
CA LYS A 145 7.28 9.85 -7.16
C LYS A 145 6.20 8.87 -6.72
N GLU A 146 6.45 8.09 -5.66
CA GLU A 146 5.49 7.12 -5.13
C GLU A 146 4.29 7.82 -4.49
N ARG A 147 4.54 8.90 -3.75
CA ARG A 147 3.49 9.72 -3.16
C ARG A 147 2.57 10.30 -4.25
N GLN A 148 3.15 10.82 -5.34
CA GLN A 148 2.37 11.32 -6.47
C GLN A 148 1.60 10.19 -7.16
N ALA A 149 2.22 9.03 -7.40
CA ALA A 149 1.54 7.88 -7.97
C ALA A 149 0.34 7.41 -7.11
N ASN A 150 0.50 7.36 -5.79
CA ASN A 150 -0.58 7.00 -4.88
C ASN A 150 -1.72 8.03 -4.89
N SER A 151 -1.38 9.32 -4.90
CA SER A 151 -2.36 10.41 -5.00
C SER A 151 -3.11 10.37 -6.34
N SER A 152 -2.42 10.09 -7.44
CA SER A 152 -3.02 9.96 -8.77
C SER A 152 -3.93 8.74 -8.87
N LYS A 153 -3.51 7.59 -8.32
CA LYS A 153 -4.34 6.38 -8.22
C LYS A 153 -5.63 6.65 -7.44
N TYR A 154 -5.50 7.27 -6.27
CA TYR A 154 -6.63 7.65 -5.42
C TYR A 154 -7.58 8.64 -6.13
N THR A 155 -7.03 9.65 -6.79
CA THR A 155 -7.81 10.63 -7.56
C THR A 155 -8.55 9.97 -8.71
N ALA A 156 -7.89 9.10 -9.47
CA ALA A 156 -8.51 8.36 -10.56
C ALA A 156 -9.67 7.47 -10.07
N GLU A 157 -9.49 6.79 -8.93
CA GLU A 157 -10.55 6.00 -8.31
C GLU A 157 -11.77 6.86 -7.95
N VAL A 158 -11.56 8.01 -7.30
CA VAL A 158 -12.65 8.93 -6.95
C VAL A 158 -13.36 9.43 -8.22
N LEU A 159 -12.62 9.85 -9.24
CA LEU A 159 -13.19 10.33 -10.51
C LEU A 159 -14.01 9.26 -11.21
N GLN A 160 -13.54 8.01 -11.22
CA GLN A 160 -14.25 6.88 -11.80
C GLN A 160 -15.57 6.63 -11.07
N LEU A 161 -15.55 6.68 -9.74
CA LEU A 161 -16.76 6.54 -8.92
C LEU A 161 -17.77 7.68 -9.14
N VAL A 162 -17.29 8.91 -9.33
CA VAL A 162 -18.16 10.06 -9.61
C VAL A 162 -18.77 9.93 -11.01
N SER A 163 -17.96 9.58 -12.02
CA SER A 163 -18.41 9.35 -13.40
C SER A 163 -19.48 8.26 -13.50
N ALA A 164 -19.29 7.15 -12.79
CA ALA A 164 -20.27 6.05 -12.78
C ALA A 164 -21.63 6.45 -12.18
N LYS A 165 -21.65 7.44 -11.27
CA LYS A 165 -22.85 7.85 -10.51
C LYS A 165 -23.50 9.13 -11.02
N CYS A 166 -22.89 9.81 -11.98
CA CYS A 166 -23.36 11.10 -12.47
C CYS A 166 -23.76 11.01 -13.95
N ILE A 167 -24.85 11.69 -14.28
CA ILE A 167 -25.37 11.80 -15.65
C ILE A 167 -25.64 13.26 -15.98
N ASN A 168 -25.64 13.55 -17.28
CA ASN A 168 -26.22 14.79 -17.78
C ASN A 168 -27.74 14.65 -17.83
N PRO A 169 -28.52 15.54 -17.18
CA PRO A 169 -29.98 15.43 -17.14
C PRO A 169 -30.65 15.59 -18.52
N LYS A 170 -29.99 16.22 -19.50
CA LYS A 170 -30.54 16.41 -20.84
C LYS A 170 -30.24 15.25 -21.77
N THR A 171 -29.01 14.74 -21.74
CA THR A 171 -28.56 13.71 -22.69
C THR A 171 -28.63 12.29 -22.11
N MET A 172 -28.86 12.16 -20.80
CA MET A 172 -28.83 10.89 -20.05
C MET A 172 -27.52 10.11 -20.20
N LYS A 173 -26.44 10.77 -20.61
CA LYS A 173 -25.10 10.17 -20.77
C LYS A 173 -24.20 10.51 -19.59
N ARG A 174 -23.27 9.61 -19.27
CA ARG A 174 -22.22 9.83 -18.25
C ARG A 174 -21.19 10.82 -18.75
N TYR A 175 -20.64 11.62 -17.85
CA TYR A 175 -19.50 12.48 -18.15
C TYR A 175 -18.18 11.71 -18.06
N PRO A 176 -17.22 11.95 -18.96
CA PRO A 176 -15.89 11.37 -18.86
C PRO A 176 -15.15 11.92 -17.62
N THR A 177 -14.27 11.11 -17.05
CA THR A 177 -13.50 11.44 -15.84
C THR A 177 -12.66 12.71 -15.98
N THR A 178 -12.16 13.00 -17.18
CA THR A 178 -11.36 14.20 -17.48
C THR A 178 -12.16 15.50 -17.31
N MET A 179 -13.44 15.51 -17.71
CA MET A 179 -14.31 16.69 -17.55
C MET A 179 -14.66 16.93 -16.08
N ILE A 180 -14.96 15.85 -15.34
CA ILE A 180 -15.24 15.92 -13.90
C ILE A 180 -14.02 16.42 -13.14
N HIS A 181 -12.82 15.96 -13.51
CA HIS A 181 -11.57 16.43 -12.91
C HIS A 181 -11.37 17.93 -13.11
N LYS A 182 -11.60 18.44 -14.32
CA LYS A 182 -11.53 19.89 -14.60
C LYS A 182 -12.53 20.67 -13.73
N ALA A 183 -13.78 20.21 -13.66
CA ALA A 183 -14.80 20.85 -12.83
C ALA A 183 -14.42 20.86 -11.35
N LEU A 184 -13.90 19.75 -10.80
CA LEU A 184 -13.45 19.70 -9.40
C LEU A 184 -12.25 20.61 -9.12
N ASN A 185 -11.34 20.77 -10.09
CA ASN A 185 -10.19 21.67 -9.96
C ASN A 185 -10.59 23.14 -9.97
N GLU A 186 -11.54 23.54 -10.83
CA GLU A 186 -12.11 24.89 -10.82
C GLU A 186 -12.79 25.19 -9.48
N LEU A 187 -13.44 24.18 -8.91
CA LEU A 187 -14.09 24.27 -7.61
C LEU A 187 -13.14 24.17 -6.42
N LYS A 188 -11.84 23.97 -6.68
CA LYS A 188 -10.77 23.82 -5.69
C LYS A 188 -11.10 22.75 -4.64
N PHE A 189 -11.65 21.62 -5.09
CA PHE A 189 -11.98 20.52 -4.19
C PHE A 189 -10.72 19.76 -3.76
N ASN A 190 -10.51 19.61 -2.45
CA ASN A 190 -9.35 18.94 -1.90
C ASN A 190 -9.58 17.43 -1.77
N LEU A 191 -8.83 16.65 -2.56
CA LEU A 191 -8.81 15.19 -2.51
C LEU A 191 -7.72 14.71 -1.54
N THR A 192 -8.12 14.33 -0.33
CA THR A 192 -7.22 13.80 0.70
C THR A 192 -7.34 12.28 0.82
N SER A 193 -6.21 11.57 0.88
CA SER A 193 -6.18 10.10 1.02
C SER A 193 -6.63 9.59 2.41
N THR A 194 -7.04 10.48 3.32
CA THR A 194 -7.41 10.12 4.71
C THR A 194 -8.78 9.47 4.81
N LYS A 195 -9.74 9.84 3.96
CA LYS A 195 -11.05 9.19 3.91
C LYS A 195 -11.10 8.19 2.74
N PRO A 196 -11.96 7.16 2.78
CA PRO A 196 -12.08 6.22 1.67
C PRO A 196 -12.65 6.90 0.42
N ALA A 197 -12.23 6.43 -0.76
CA ALA A 197 -12.60 7.01 -2.06
C ALA A 197 -14.12 7.15 -2.25
N LYS A 198 -14.90 6.17 -1.76
CA LYS A 198 -16.38 6.20 -1.82
C LYS A 198 -16.99 7.39 -1.09
N SER A 199 -16.45 7.76 0.06
CA SER A 199 -16.94 8.91 0.84
C SER A 199 -16.58 10.24 0.16
N HIS A 200 -15.35 10.37 -0.33
CA HIS A 200 -14.92 11.53 -1.11
C HIS A 200 -15.74 11.70 -2.39
N ALA A 201 -16.09 10.61 -3.07
CA ALA A 201 -16.95 10.68 -4.25
C ALA A 201 -18.35 11.24 -3.91
N LEU A 202 -18.94 10.91 -2.75
CA LEU A 202 -20.23 11.48 -2.34
C LEU A 202 -20.12 12.97 -2.05
N ASP A 203 -19.07 13.40 -1.36
CA ASP A 203 -18.82 14.82 -1.08
C ASP A 203 -18.57 15.60 -2.38
N ALA A 204 -17.82 15.02 -3.32
CA ALA A 204 -17.60 15.58 -4.65
C ALA A 204 -18.90 15.74 -5.44
N ILE A 205 -19.78 14.72 -5.44
CA ILE A 205 -21.08 14.77 -6.14
C ILE A 205 -21.96 15.87 -5.56
N ARG A 206 -22.07 15.95 -4.23
CA ARG A 206 -22.86 17.01 -3.56
C ARG A 206 -22.38 18.40 -3.97
N LEU A 207 -21.06 18.58 -3.98
CA LEU A 207 -20.45 19.85 -4.35
C LEU A 207 -20.72 20.19 -5.83
N LEU A 208 -20.55 19.23 -6.74
CA LEU A 208 -20.80 19.42 -8.18
C LEU A 208 -22.26 19.79 -8.46
N VAL A 209 -23.21 19.10 -7.83
CA VAL A 209 -24.65 19.38 -7.97
C VAL A 209 -25.02 20.73 -7.37
N SER A 210 -24.44 21.11 -6.23
CA SER A 210 -24.77 22.39 -5.57
C SER A 210 -24.31 23.63 -6.35
N LYS A 211 -23.16 23.55 -7.02
CA LYS A 211 -22.56 24.69 -7.73
C LYS A 211 -22.94 24.75 -9.20
N GLN A 212 -23.32 23.62 -9.80
CA GLN A 212 -23.84 23.51 -11.15
C GLN A 212 -23.04 24.25 -12.24
N LEU A 213 -21.70 24.19 -12.20
CA LEU A 213 -20.84 24.71 -13.29
C LEU A 213 -21.12 24.00 -14.62
N ILE A 214 -21.41 22.70 -14.53
CA ILE A 214 -21.82 21.83 -15.62
C ILE A 214 -23.17 21.23 -15.20
N PRO A 215 -24.13 21.05 -16.13
CA PRO A 215 -25.39 20.38 -15.81
C PRO A 215 -25.13 18.91 -15.43
N ILE A 216 -25.00 18.65 -14.14
CA ILE A 216 -24.76 17.32 -13.57
C ILE A 216 -25.92 16.98 -12.64
N ALA A 217 -26.45 15.77 -12.79
CA ALA A 217 -27.39 15.18 -11.86
C ALA A 217 -26.86 13.83 -11.40
N ARG A 218 -27.24 13.42 -10.19
CA ARG A 218 -26.97 12.07 -9.71
C ARG A 218 -27.85 11.08 -10.49
N ALA A 219 -27.29 9.94 -10.86
CA ALA A 219 -28.05 8.89 -11.54
C ALA A 219 -29.12 8.31 -10.59
N LYS A 220 -30.33 8.14 -11.12
CA LYS A 220 -31.44 7.46 -10.45
C LYS A 220 -31.23 5.94 -10.51
N MET A 221 -31.78 5.22 -9.55
CA MET A 221 -31.78 3.75 -9.50
C MET A 221 -33.11 3.23 -10.03
N LYS A 222 -33.09 2.16 -10.83
CA LYS A 222 -34.30 1.44 -11.22
C LYS A 222 -34.52 0.32 -10.22
N VAL A 223 -35.66 0.33 -9.54
CA VAL A 223 -36.00 -0.68 -8.53
C VAL A 223 -37.37 -1.27 -8.80
N LYS A 224 -37.52 -2.54 -8.43
CA LYS A 224 -38.80 -3.23 -8.32
C LYS A 224 -39.22 -3.21 -6.85
N ILE A 225 -40.38 -2.64 -6.56
CA ILE A 225 -40.96 -2.60 -5.22
C ILE A 225 -42.07 -3.64 -5.18
N VAL A 226 -42.03 -4.51 -4.17
CA VAL A 226 -43.06 -5.52 -3.89
C VAL A 226 -43.60 -5.29 -2.48
N MET A 227 -44.91 -5.12 -2.36
CA MET A 227 -45.62 -5.04 -1.08
C MET A 227 -47.07 -5.48 -1.21
N ASN A 228 -47.74 -5.67 -0.08
CA ASN A 228 -49.14 -6.05 -0.06
C ASN A 228 -50.05 -4.91 -0.57
N SER A 229 -51.10 -5.24 -1.31
CA SER A 229 -51.98 -4.25 -1.97
C SER A 229 -52.73 -3.33 -1.00
N LYS A 230 -52.91 -3.74 0.27
CA LYS A 230 -53.52 -2.91 1.33
C LYS A 230 -52.55 -1.88 1.88
N ASP A 231 -51.32 -2.30 2.16
CA ASP A 231 -50.27 -1.45 2.73
C ASP A 231 -49.81 -0.41 1.70
N ALA A 232 -49.72 -0.79 0.41
CA ALA A 232 -49.41 0.11 -0.69
C ALA A 232 -50.38 1.30 -0.79
N LYS A 233 -51.68 1.06 -0.60
CA LYS A 233 -52.71 2.10 -0.62
C LYS A 233 -52.61 3.02 0.60
N ALA A 234 -52.27 2.48 1.76
CA ALA A 234 -52.10 3.26 2.99
C ALA A 234 -50.83 4.12 2.95
N SER A 235 -49.76 3.66 2.31
CA SER A 235 -48.49 4.37 2.22
C SER A 235 -48.27 5.12 0.90
N LYS A 236 -49.31 5.31 0.07
CA LYS A 236 -49.18 5.90 -1.27
C LYS A 236 -48.53 7.28 -1.27
N ASP A 237 -48.90 8.15 -0.32
CA ASP A 237 -48.35 9.51 -0.22
C ASP A 237 -46.85 9.49 0.12
N LYS A 238 -46.44 8.58 1.01
CA LYS A 238 -45.04 8.39 1.37
C LYS A 238 -44.25 7.83 0.18
N LEU A 239 -44.82 6.87 -0.56
CA LEU A 239 -44.18 6.31 -1.75
C LEU A 239 -43.98 7.36 -2.84
N HIS A 240 -44.98 8.21 -3.09
CA HIS A 240 -44.85 9.30 -4.06
C HIS A 240 -43.80 10.35 -3.64
N SER A 241 -43.55 10.55 -2.34
CA SER A 241 -42.48 11.45 -1.88
C SER A 241 -41.08 10.87 -2.08
N LEU A 242 -40.96 9.54 -2.05
CA LEU A 242 -39.68 8.85 -2.12
C LEU A 242 -39.30 8.46 -3.56
N ILE A 243 -40.30 8.20 -4.40
CA ILE A 243 -40.16 7.83 -5.80
C ILE A 243 -40.17 9.08 -6.68
N THR A 244 -39.28 9.13 -7.67
CA THR A 244 -39.25 10.25 -8.63
C THR A 244 -40.20 10.00 -9.80
N GLU A 245 -40.11 8.83 -10.41
CA GLU A 245 -40.88 8.45 -11.60
C GLU A 245 -41.29 6.97 -11.50
N ILE A 246 -42.50 6.64 -11.91
CA ILE A 246 -43.03 5.27 -11.94
C ILE A 246 -43.20 4.86 -13.41
N GLU A 247 -42.60 3.74 -13.80
CA GLU A 247 -42.63 3.24 -15.19
C GLU A 247 -43.82 2.31 -15.42
N SER A 248 -44.06 1.39 -14.49
CA SER A 248 -45.20 0.48 -14.56
C SER A 248 -45.64 0.03 -13.17
N GLU A 249 -46.95 -0.08 -13.00
CA GLU A 249 -47.60 -0.60 -11.79
C GLU A 249 -48.48 -1.78 -12.17
N ASN A 250 -48.36 -2.88 -11.44
CA ASN A 250 -49.25 -4.02 -11.54
C ASN A 250 -49.97 -4.23 -10.20
N TRP A 251 -51.29 -4.24 -10.25
CA TRP A 251 -52.15 -4.39 -9.09
C TRP A 251 -52.80 -5.77 -9.11
N SER A 252 -52.24 -6.70 -8.34
CA SER A 252 -52.77 -8.06 -8.16
C SER A 252 -52.99 -8.34 -6.67
N SER A 253 -52.74 -9.57 -6.22
CA SER A 253 -52.65 -9.96 -4.82
C SER A 253 -51.49 -9.28 -4.08
N GLU A 254 -50.40 -9.03 -4.80
CA GLU A 254 -49.28 -8.18 -4.37
C GLU A 254 -49.19 -6.98 -5.34
N TRP A 255 -48.79 -5.82 -4.83
CA TRP A 255 -48.48 -4.65 -5.64
C TRP A 255 -47.01 -4.69 -6.06
N GLU A 256 -46.80 -4.72 -7.37
CA GLU A 256 -45.48 -4.65 -7.97
C GLU A 256 -45.35 -3.33 -8.76
N ALA A 257 -44.32 -2.55 -8.46
CA ALA A 257 -44.04 -1.31 -9.17
C ALA A 257 -42.58 -1.23 -9.61
N PHE A 258 -42.37 -0.85 -10.87
CA PHE A 258 -41.07 -0.48 -11.41
C PHE A 258 -40.93 1.04 -11.32
N ALA A 259 -39.96 1.50 -10.54
CA ALA A 259 -39.81 2.92 -10.21
C ALA A 259 -38.35 3.38 -10.28
N TYR A 260 -38.17 4.67 -10.62
CA TYR A 260 -36.90 5.39 -10.56
C TYR A 260 -36.81 6.18 -9.26
N ILE A 261 -35.72 5.96 -8.53
CA ILE A 261 -35.55 6.47 -7.18
C ILE A 261 -34.16 7.06 -7.00
N ASP A 262 -34.06 8.13 -6.21
CA ASP A 262 -32.76 8.63 -5.77
C ASP A 262 -32.10 7.68 -4.76
N PRO A 263 -30.79 7.39 -4.91
CA PRO A 263 -30.10 6.45 -4.00
C PRO A 263 -30.15 6.83 -2.52
N SER A 264 -30.40 8.10 -2.18
CA SER A 264 -30.53 8.56 -0.80
C SER A 264 -31.80 8.01 -0.11
N ASN A 265 -32.89 7.85 -0.87
CA ASN A 265 -34.21 7.47 -0.35
C ASN A 265 -34.36 5.94 -0.25
N TYR A 266 -33.44 5.18 -0.84
CA TYR A 266 -33.47 3.72 -0.89
C TYR A 266 -33.58 3.08 0.51
N ARG A 267 -32.90 3.64 1.52
CA ARG A 267 -32.93 3.09 2.89
C ARG A 267 -34.32 3.14 3.51
N GLU A 268 -35.06 4.22 3.27
CA GLU A 268 -36.41 4.39 3.81
C GLU A 268 -37.40 3.47 3.10
N LEU A 269 -37.26 3.32 1.77
CA LEU A 269 -38.05 2.39 0.97
C LEU A 269 -37.81 0.92 1.35
N PHE A 270 -36.55 0.52 1.56
CA PHE A 270 -36.20 -0.84 1.95
C PHE A 270 -36.79 -1.25 3.30
N ASN A 271 -36.93 -0.30 4.24
CA ASN A 271 -37.55 -0.57 5.53
C ASN A 271 -39.08 -0.75 5.44
N MET A 272 -39.72 -0.14 4.44
CA MET A 272 -41.17 -0.19 4.27
C MET A 272 -41.63 -1.36 3.41
N ALA A 273 -40.80 -1.80 2.45
CA ALA A 273 -41.20 -2.75 1.43
C ALA A 273 -40.08 -3.70 1.06
N LYS A 274 -40.42 -4.81 0.40
CA LYS A 274 -39.43 -5.67 -0.24
C LYS A 274 -39.00 -4.98 -1.53
N VAL A 275 -37.78 -4.46 -1.57
CA VAL A 275 -37.24 -3.73 -2.72
C VAL A 275 -36.14 -4.54 -3.38
N GLU A 276 -36.35 -4.91 -4.64
CA GLU A 276 -35.37 -5.56 -5.52
C GLU A 276 -34.70 -4.51 -6.40
N LEU A 277 -33.37 -4.50 -6.41
CA LEU A 277 -32.58 -3.52 -7.14
C LEU A 277 -32.29 -4.07 -8.54
N LEU A 278 -32.83 -3.44 -9.59
CA LEU A 278 -32.63 -3.87 -10.97
C LEU A 278 -31.37 -3.23 -11.55
N GLU A 279 -31.27 -1.90 -11.46
CA GLU A 279 -30.12 -1.14 -11.96
C GLU A 279 -29.63 -0.10 -10.96
N MET A 280 -28.31 -0.08 -10.73
CA MET A 280 -27.66 0.88 -9.83
C MET A 280 -27.58 2.31 -10.40
N ALA A 281 -27.62 2.45 -11.72
CA ALA A 281 -27.62 3.73 -12.41
C ALA A 281 -28.41 3.56 -13.71
N ALA A 282 -29.66 3.99 -13.70
CA ALA A 282 -30.53 3.96 -14.87
C ALA A 282 -29.96 4.89 -15.93
N ILE A 283 -29.49 4.29 -17.02
CA ILE A 283 -29.10 4.99 -18.24
C ILE A 283 -30.02 4.46 -19.31
N ASN A 284 -30.70 5.35 -20.01
CA ASN A 284 -31.45 4.95 -21.17
C ASN A 284 -30.44 4.54 -22.24
N GLU A 285 -30.12 3.24 -22.31
CA GLU A 285 -29.21 2.64 -23.31
C GLU A 285 -29.81 2.63 -24.73
N SER A 286 -30.86 3.41 -25.01
CA SER A 286 -31.57 3.41 -26.29
C SER A 286 -30.84 4.11 -27.45
N SER A 287 -29.52 4.33 -27.36
CA SER A 287 -28.71 4.80 -28.51
C SER A 287 -27.22 4.52 -28.32
N GLY A 288 -26.77 3.33 -28.74
CA GLY A 288 -25.37 2.93 -28.59
C GLY A 288 -24.93 1.76 -29.46
N THR A 289 -25.45 1.61 -30.67
CA THR A 289 -24.73 0.89 -31.74
C THR A 289 -23.87 1.91 -32.49
N LEU A 290 -22.55 1.81 -32.31
CA LEU A 290 -21.54 2.22 -33.28
C LEU A 290 -20.70 0.99 -33.60
#